data_AF-A0A9J5ZAF1-F1
#
_entry.id   AF-A0A9J5ZAF1-F1
#
_cell.length_a   1.000
_cell.length_b   1.000
_cell.length_c   1.000
_cell.angle_alpha   90.00
_cell.angle_beta   90.00
_cell.angle_gamma   90.00
#
_symmetry.space_group_name_H-M   'P 1'
#
loop_
_entity.id
_entity.type
_entity.pdbx_description
1 polymer ?
#
loop_
_entity_poly.entity_id
_entity_poly.type
_entity_poly.pdbx_seq_one_letter_code
_entity_poly.pdbx_strand_id
1 'polypeptide(L)'
;MQVYNGFEIVTKSITHTEKQGVRRYLLGEIVPDSDFIAEYFCLQVIAYIEIFLKTQRVPIIVGGSNSYIEKLVESHVFIFKYKYDTFFIWIYIEQSILNRRVDLRVVEMVNAGLVDELRQIIIPDADYTKGIRQSIGVPEMDRYLRKETIIDKDDESKKMILQSSIANIMCSTPKMNTFINNNKFNKKKVVFIMGAIGTGKSRLSVDLASHFQGEIINSDKMQIYKGLEIVTNKITYIEKQGVRHYLLVIVGGSNSHIEKLVEDPVFMFKYKYDTCFILIDVEQSVLNRRVDKRVDEIVNAGNVDDVRLNFIPDADYTKGIQQFIGIFEMDIYLREETNIDEDDVSKKTILQ
;
A
#
# COMPACT_ATOMS: atom_id res chain seq x y z
N MET A 1 -12.75 13.36 -20.10
CA MET A 1 -12.77 14.34 -21.21
C MET A 1 -11.68 14.10 -22.24
N GLN A 2 -10.41 13.88 -21.87
CA GLN A 2 -9.33 13.64 -22.83
C GLN A 2 -9.47 12.40 -23.73
N VAL A 3 -10.43 11.52 -23.45
CA VAL A 3 -10.74 10.36 -24.28
C VAL A 3 -11.36 10.74 -25.63
N TYR A 4 -11.95 11.93 -25.76
CA TYR A 4 -12.68 12.37 -26.95
C TYR A 4 -11.76 12.97 -28.02
N ASN A 5 -11.99 12.63 -29.27
CA ASN A 5 -11.21 13.11 -30.41
C ASN A 5 -11.63 14.51 -30.89
N GLY A 6 -10.68 15.30 -31.42
CA GLY A 6 -10.95 16.60 -32.05
C GLY A 6 -11.21 17.76 -31.09
N PHE A 7 -10.84 17.61 -29.82
CA PHE A 7 -11.08 18.59 -28.74
C PHE A 7 -9.82 18.83 -27.90
N GLU A 8 -8.67 18.91 -28.56
CA GLU A 8 -7.38 18.92 -27.89
C GLU A 8 -7.15 20.17 -27.04
N ILE A 9 -7.67 21.34 -27.44
CA ILE A 9 -7.51 22.59 -26.69
C ILE A 9 -8.42 22.57 -25.46
N VAL A 10 -9.73 22.35 -25.61
CA VAL A 10 -10.69 22.39 -24.49
C VAL A 10 -10.40 21.32 -23.46
N THR A 11 -9.94 20.13 -23.89
CA THR A 11 -9.56 19.04 -22.97
C THR A 11 -8.15 19.15 -22.41
N LYS A 12 -7.35 20.12 -22.91
CA LYS A 12 -5.90 20.20 -22.72
C LYS A 12 -5.25 18.83 -22.90
N SER A 13 -5.46 18.25 -24.07
CA SER A 13 -4.76 17.04 -24.46
C SER A 13 -3.30 17.35 -24.71
N ILE A 14 -2.43 16.44 -24.31
CA ILE A 14 -0.98 16.58 -24.49
C ILE A 14 -0.62 16.54 -25.97
N THR A 15 0.19 17.49 -26.41
CA THR A 15 0.58 17.63 -27.83
C THR A 15 1.52 16.51 -28.27
N HIS A 16 1.63 16.29 -29.58
CA HIS A 16 2.57 15.30 -30.14
C HIS A 16 4.02 15.56 -29.76
N THR A 17 4.44 16.84 -29.72
CA THR A 17 5.78 17.24 -29.30
C THR A 17 6.04 16.91 -27.84
N GLU A 18 5.09 17.24 -26.94
CA GLU A 18 5.18 16.94 -25.50
C GLU A 18 5.09 15.44 -25.18
N LYS A 19 4.53 14.63 -26.08
CA LYS A 19 4.54 13.15 -25.93
C LYS A 19 5.95 12.59 -25.96
N GLN A 20 6.92 13.26 -26.59
CA GLN A 20 8.33 12.80 -26.66
C GLN A 20 8.47 11.34 -27.12
N GLY A 21 7.62 10.91 -28.07
CA GLY A 21 7.60 9.53 -28.57
C GLY A 21 6.94 8.50 -27.62
N VAL A 22 6.51 8.90 -26.42
CA VAL A 22 5.80 8.01 -25.49
C VAL A 22 4.37 7.79 -25.99
N ARG A 23 4.04 6.52 -26.24
CA ARG A 23 2.68 6.12 -26.63
C ARG A 23 1.73 6.34 -25.46
N ARG A 24 0.57 6.95 -25.75
CA ARG A 24 -0.54 7.15 -24.81
C ARG A 24 -1.77 6.46 -25.36
N TYR A 25 -2.58 5.95 -24.44
CA TYR A 25 -3.79 5.17 -24.70
C TYR A 25 -4.97 5.85 -24.03
N LEU A 26 -6.19 5.61 -24.54
CA LEU A 26 -7.41 6.29 -24.08
C LEU A 26 -7.32 7.82 -24.18
N LEU A 27 -6.69 8.31 -25.26
CA LEU A 27 -6.48 9.72 -25.52
C LEU A 27 -6.92 10.03 -26.96
N GLY A 28 -8.05 10.73 -27.12
CA GLY A 28 -8.60 11.05 -28.43
C GLY A 28 -9.07 9.84 -29.24
N GLU A 29 -9.62 8.82 -28.58
CA GLU A 29 -10.08 7.56 -29.22
C GLU A 29 -11.60 7.47 -29.35
N ILE A 30 -12.34 8.24 -28.55
CA ILE A 30 -13.80 8.17 -28.43
C ILE A 30 -14.46 9.29 -29.23
N VAL A 31 -15.58 8.97 -29.87
CA VAL A 31 -16.37 9.93 -30.65
C VAL A 31 -17.11 10.89 -29.70
N PRO A 32 -17.26 12.18 -30.05
CA PRO A 32 -17.67 13.25 -29.12
C PRO A 32 -19.02 13.04 -28.43
N ASP A 33 -20.02 12.53 -29.16
CA ASP A 33 -21.38 12.34 -28.66
C ASP A 33 -21.57 10.97 -27.98
N SER A 34 -20.51 10.16 -27.85
CA SER A 34 -20.56 8.88 -27.15
C SER A 34 -20.35 9.05 -25.64
N ASP A 35 -21.11 8.31 -24.83
CA ASP A 35 -20.86 8.26 -23.40
C ASP A 35 -19.68 7.36 -23.07
N PHE A 36 -18.75 7.90 -22.29
CA PHE A 36 -17.63 7.15 -21.73
C PHE A 36 -17.84 7.03 -20.23
N ILE A 37 -18.19 5.84 -19.75
CA ILE A 37 -18.47 5.57 -18.34
C ILE A 37 -17.30 4.90 -17.64
N ALA A 38 -17.25 5.02 -16.31
CA ALA A 38 -16.16 4.48 -15.49
C ALA A 38 -15.97 2.96 -15.66
N GLU A 39 -17.03 2.21 -15.94
CA GLU A 39 -16.96 0.76 -16.18
C GLU A 39 -16.12 0.44 -17.44
N TYR A 40 -16.36 1.16 -18.55
CA TYR A 40 -15.57 1.01 -19.77
C TYR A 40 -14.12 1.42 -19.57
N PHE A 41 -13.88 2.50 -18.83
CA PHE A 41 -12.52 2.90 -18.44
C PHE A 41 -11.79 1.76 -17.73
N CYS A 42 -12.42 1.14 -16.73
CA CYS A 42 -11.78 0.09 -15.95
C CYS A 42 -11.44 -1.13 -16.82
N LEU A 43 -12.38 -1.58 -17.66
CA LEU A 43 -12.16 -2.71 -18.56
C LEU A 43 -11.00 -2.46 -19.53
N GLN A 44 -10.94 -1.27 -20.13
CA GLN A 44 -9.87 -0.90 -21.05
C GLN A 44 -8.52 -0.80 -20.36
N VAL A 45 -8.45 -0.16 -19.19
CA VAL A 45 -7.20 -0.02 -18.42
C VAL A 45 -6.66 -1.39 -18.01
N ILE A 46 -7.51 -2.30 -17.53
CA ILE A 46 -7.08 -3.66 -17.16
C ILE A 46 -6.54 -4.39 -18.39
N ALA A 47 -7.22 -4.31 -19.54
CA ALA A 47 -6.73 -4.91 -20.78
C ALA A 47 -5.35 -4.37 -21.19
N TYR A 48 -5.15 -3.05 -21.11
CA TYR A 48 -3.86 -2.42 -21.42
C TYR A 48 -2.76 -2.81 -20.44
N ILE A 49 -3.05 -2.87 -19.13
CA ILE A 49 -2.09 -3.34 -18.13
C ILE A 49 -1.60 -4.74 -18.48
N GLU A 50 -2.49 -5.68 -18.78
CA GLU A 50 -2.12 -7.05 -19.13
C GLU A 50 -1.23 -7.11 -20.38
N ILE A 51 -1.48 -6.26 -21.37
CA ILE A 51 -0.63 -6.15 -22.58
C ILE A 51 0.76 -5.60 -22.22
N PHE A 52 0.83 -4.58 -21.34
CA PHE A 52 2.09 -3.94 -20.99
C PHE A 52 2.97 -4.85 -20.13
N LEU A 53 2.37 -5.55 -19.16
CA LEU A 53 3.08 -6.51 -18.33
C LEU A 53 3.65 -7.67 -19.16
N LYS A 54 2.89 -8.19 -20.15
CA LYS A 54 3.40 -9.20 -21.10
C LYS A 54 4.59 -8.72 -21.94
N THR A 55 4.68 -7.41 -22.17
CA THR A 55 5.77 -6.79 -22.93
C THR A 55 6.87 -6.21 -22.03
N GLN A 56 6.87 -6.56 -20.73
CA GLN A 56 7.81 -6.07 -19.70
C GLN A 56 7.86 -4.54 -19.60
N ARG A 57 6.73 -3.87 -19.85
CA ARG A 57 6.57 -2.43 -19.68
C ARG A 57 5.79 -2.12 -18.40
N VAL A 58 6.18 -1.04 -17.74
CA VAL A 58 5.49 -0.56 -16.54
C VAL A 58 4.26 0.26 -16.95
N PRO A 59 3.04 -0.14 -16.55
CA PRO A 59 1.84 0.66 -16.79
C PRO A 59 1.85 1.93 -15.93
N ILE A 60 1.64 3.09 -16.57
CA ILE A 60 1.51 4.38 -15.87
C ILE A 60 0.14 4.99 -16.23
N ILE A 61 -0.72 5.12 -15.23
CA ILE A 61 -2.07 5.70 -15.38
C ILE A 61 -2.00 7.16 -14.90
N VAL A 62 -2.39 8.10 -15.76
CA VAL A 62 -2.35 9.54 -15.48
C VAL A 62 -3.72 10.15 -15.75
N GLY A 63 -4.26 10.92 -14.80
CA GLY A 63 -5.53 11.64 -14.99
C GLY A 63 -6.02 12.33 -13.72
N GLY A 64 -7.02 13.20 -13.88
CA GLY A 64 -7.67 13.93 -12.77
C GLY A 64 -9.09 13.45 -12.44
N SER A 65 -9.60 12.44 -13.14
CA SER A 65 -10.94 11.88 -12.93
C SER A 65 -10.91 10.87 -11.77
N ASN A 66 -10.89 11.38 -10.54
CA ASN A 66 -10.76 10.55 -9.34
C ASN A 66 -11.86 9.50 -9.21
N SER A 67 -13.08 9.77 -9.68
CA SER A 67 -14.17 8.79 -9.68
C SER A 67 -13.84 7.54 -10.51
N TYR A 68 -13.08 7.68 -11.59
CA TYR A 68 -12.64 6.55 -12.42
C TYR A 68 -11.55 5.75 -11.72
N ILE A 69 -10.60 6.43 -11.09
CA ILE A 69 -9.53 5.78 -10.32
C ILE A 69 -10.12 5.06 -9.11
N GLU A 70 -11.04 5.70 -8.37
CA GLU A 70 -11.75 5.08 -7.24
C GLU A 70 -12.51 3.83 -7.70
N LYS A 71 -13.26 3.93 -8.80
CA LYS A 71 -13.97 2.77 -9.37
C LYS A 71 -13.00 1.65 -9.78
N LEU A 72 -11.88 1.96 -10.41
CA LEU A 72 -10.86 0.98 -10.81
C LEU A 72 -10.26 0.28 -9.58
N VAL A 73 -9.86 1.06 -8.60
CA VAL A 73 -9.05 0.63 -7.46
C VAL A 73 -9.89 -0.02 -6.35
N GLU A 74 -11.10 0.46 -6.10
CA GLU A 74 -11.98 0.01 -5.01
C GLU A 74 -13.05 -1.00 -5.44
N SER A 75 -13.28 -1.20 -6.74
CA SER A 75 -14.31 -2.13 -7.19
C SER A 75 -13.95 -3.58 -6.88
N HIS A 76 -14.86 -4.25 -6.17
CA HIS A 76 -14.83 -5.69 -5.90
C HIS A 76 -14.92 -6.54 -7.18
N VAL A 77 -15.42 -5.98 -8.29
CA VAL A 77 -15.47 -6.69 -9.59
C VAL A 77 -14.07 -6.80 -10.19
N PHE A 78 -13.28 -5.74 -10.09
CA PHE A 78 -11.96 -5.67 -10.72
C PHE A 78 -10.84 -6.23 -9.85
N ILE A 79 -11.04 -6.25 -8.52
CA ILE A 79 -10.07 -6.70 -7.51
C ILE A 79 -8.66 -6.13 -7.78
N PHE A 80 -8.59 -4.87 -8.20
CA PHE A 80 -7.39 -4.25 -8.77
C PHE A 80 -6.21 -4.28 -7.80
N LYS A 81 -6.45 -3.90 -6.54
CA LYS A 81 -5.44 -3.95 -5.45
C LYS A 81 -4.91 -5.34 -5.14
N TYR A 82 -5.62 -6.39 -5.55
CA TYR A 82 -5.18 -7.77 -5.39
C TYR A 82 -4.33 -8.23 -6.56
N LYS A 83 -4.63 -7.74 -7.77
CA LYS A 83 -3.93 -8.12 -9.00
C LYS A 83 -2.61 -7.37 -9.22
N TYR A 84 -2.54 -6.12 -8.80
CA TYR A 84 -1.42 -5.24 -9.15
C TYR A 84 -0.82 -4.57 -7.92
N ASP A 85 0.50 -4.64 -7.79
CA ASP A 85 1.24 -3.79 -6.86
C ASP A 85 1.27 -2.36 -7.40
N THR A 86 0.68 -1.44 -6.65
CA THR A 86 0.34 -0.10 -7.16
C THR A 86 1.05 0.97 -6.36
N PHE A 87 1.70 1.89 -7.06
CA PHE A 87 2.34 3.06 -6.48
C PHE A 87 1.63 4.34 -6.92
N PHE A 88 1.19 5.17 -5.96
CA PHE A 88 0.45 6.40 -6.22
C PHE A 88 1.36 7.63 -6.02
N ILE A 89 1.45 8.47 -7.04
CA ILE A 89 2.14 9.77 -6.99
C ILE A 89 1.09 10.87 -7.01
N TRP A 90 1.04 11.69 -5.95
CA TRP A 90 0.17 12.85 -5.89
C TRP A 90 0.99 14.14 -6.04
N ILE A 91 0.70 14.90 -7.08
CA ILE A 91 1.22 16.26 -7.26
C ILE A 91 0.32 17.24 -6.50
N TYR A 92 0.85 17.78 -5.40
CA TYR A 92 0.19 18.81 -4.61
C TYR A 92 0.73 20.20 -4.97
N ILE A 93 -0.15 21.19 -4.94
CA ILE A 93 0.21 22.60 -5.11
C ILE A 93 -0.63 23.44 -4.16
N GLU A 94 -0.10 24.55 -3.66
CA GLU A 94 -0.85 25.45 -2.79
C GLU A 94 -2.03 26.10 -3.54
N GLN A 95 -3.15 26.30 -2.86
CA GLN A 95 -4.44 26.62 -3.49
C GLN A 95 -4.42 27.97 -4.22
N SER A 96 -3.74 28.98 -3.67
CA SER A 96 -3.65 30.29 -4.32
C SER A 96 -2.83 30.23 -5.62
N ILE A 97 -1.75 29.43 -5.63
CA ILE A 97 -0.93 29.19 -6.82
C ILE A 97 -1.71 28.39 -7.86
N LEU A 98 -2.48 27.37 -7.44
CA LEU A 98 -3.35 26.60 -8.33
C LEU A 98 -4.36 27.51 -9.02
N ASN A 99 -5.04 28.38 -8.26
CA ASN A 99 -6.03 29.31 -8.80
C ASN A 99 -5.42 30.17 -9.91
N ARG A 100 -4.26 30.77 -9.64
CA ARG A 100 -3.55 31.61 -10.62
C ARG A 100 -3.15 30.83 -11.88
N ARG A 101 -2.67 29.59 -11.73
CA ARG A 101 -2.28 28.74 -12.87
C ARG A 101 -3.48 28.31 -13.71
N VAL A 102 -4.60 28.00 -13.09
CA VAL A 102 -5.84 27.66 -13.79
C VAL A 102 -6.31 28.85 -14.63
N ASP A 103 -6.33 30.05 -14.06
CA ASP A 103 -6.77 31.25 -14.78
C ASP A 103 -5.85 31.55 -15.98
N LEU A 104 -4.52 31.53 -15.77
CA LEU A 104 -3.55 31.71 -16.86
C LEU A 104 -3.72 30.66 -17.96
N ARG A 105 -3.97 29.39 -17.59
CA ARG A 105 -4.20 28.32 -18.55
C ARG A 105 -5.45 28.53 -19.40
N VAL A 106 -6.53 29.07 -18.84
CA VAL A 106 -7.73 29.41 -19.62
C VAL A 106 -7.40 30.48 -20.65
N VAL A 107 -6.60 31.50 -20.29
CA VAL A 107 -6.14 32.52 -21.23
C VAL A 107 -5.29 31.91 -22.35
N GLU A 108 -4.35 31.02 -22.01
CA GLU A 108 -3.54 30.30 -22.99
C GLU A 108 -4.40 29.45 -23.95
N MET A 109 -5.44 28.79 -23.44
CA MET A 109 -6.37 28.01 -24.26
C MET A 109 -7.12 28.90 -25.26
N VAL A 110 -7.60 30.06 -24.81
CA VAL A 110 -8.26 31.05 -25.69
C VAL A 110 -7.30 31.51 -26.78
N ASN A 111 -6.07 31.87 -26.43
CA ASN A 111 -5.05 32.31 -27.39
C ASN A 111 -4.64 31.19 -28.36
N ALA A 112 -4.74 29.93 -27.95
CA ALA A 112 -4.46 28.78 -28.80
C ALA A 112 -5.60 28.43 -29.78
N GLY A 113 -6.74 29.12 -29.72
CA GLY A 113 -7.87 28.91 -30.62
C GLY A 113 -9.05 28.14 -30.02
N LEU A 114 -9.23 28.15 -28.69
CA LEU A 114 -10.37 27.50 -28.02
C LEU A 114 -11.73 27.90 -28.62
N VAL A 115 -11.90 29.18 -28.97
CA VAL A 115 -13.16 29.68 -29.53
C VAL A 115 -13.43 29.04 -30.90
N ASP A 116 -12.41 28.91 -31.73
CA ASP A 116 -12.52 28.34 -33.07
C ASP A 116 -12.74 26.82 -33.02
N GLU A 117 -12.08 26.12 -32.09
CA GLU A 117 -12.32 24.70 -31.81
C GLU A 117 -13.79 24.45 -31.43
N LEU A 118 -14.33 25.27 -30.51
CA LEU A 118 -15.70 25.10 -30.04
C LEU A 118 -16.76 25.60 -31.03
N ARG A 119 -16.42 26.53 -31.92
CA ARG A 119 -17.35 27.01 -32.96
C ARG A 119 -17.72 25.92 -33.96
N GLN A 120 -16.82 24.97 -34.22
CA GLN A 120 -17.04 23.88 -35.17
C GLN A 120 -18.09 22.85 -34.70
N ILE A 121 -18.50 22.90 -33.43
CA ILE A 121 -19.23 21.79 -32.77
C ILE A 121 -20.54 22.23 -32.12
N ILE A 122 -20.93 23.48 -32.38
CA ILE A 122 -22.24 24.00 -31.98
C ILE A 122 -23.29 23.30 -32.82
N ILE A 123 -24.13 22.54 -32.12
CA ILE A 123 -25.31 21.93 -32.69
C ILE A 123 -26.52 22.63 -32.05
N PRO A 124 -27.51 23.07 -32.86
CA PRO A 124 -28.81 23.45 -32.33
C PRO A 124 -29.37 22.32 -31.44
N ASP A 125 -29.90 22.67 -30.26
CA ASP A 125 -30.54 21.72 -29.33
C ASP A 125 -29.66 20.58 -28.80
N ALA A 126 -28.35 20.78 -28.73
CA ALA A 126 -27.42 19.80 -28.18
C ALA A 126 -27.68 19.46 -26.70
N ASP A 127 -27.54 18.18 -26.35
CA ASP A 127 -27.63 17.68 -24.98
C ASP A 127 -26.29 17.86 -24.24
N TYR A 128 -26.23 18.85 -23.34
CA TYR A 128 -25.05 19.16 -22.52
C TYR A 128 -24.84 18.22 -21.33
N THR A 129 -25.68 17.18 -21.18
CA THR A 129 -25.53 16.16 -20.13
C THR A 129 -24.68 14.96 -20.57
N LYS A 130 -24.22 14.92 -21.83
CA LYS A 130 -23.55 13.76 -22.43
C LYS A 130 -22.21 14.07 -23.06
N GLY A 131 -21.39 13.04 -23.15
CA GLY A 131 -20.16 13.06 -23.94
C GLY A 131 -19.19 14.20 -23.60
N ILE A 132 -18.55 14.73 -24.64
CA ILE A 132 -17.62 15.87 -24.52
C ILE A 132 -18.31 17.16 -24.07
N ARG A 133 -19.63 17.28 -24.25
CA ARG A 133 -20.38 18.51 -23.98
C ARG A 133 -20.47 18.85 -22.50
N GLN A 134 -20.22 17.87 -21.64
CA GLN A 134 -20.03 18.07 -20.20
C GLN A 134 -18.69 18.73 -19.85
N SER A 135 -17.76 18.86 -20.80
CA SER A 135 -16.45 19.46 -20.53
C SER A 135 -16.61 20.94 -20.23
N ILE A 136 -15.90 21.38 -19.19
CA ILE A 136 -15.81 22.79 -18.81
C ILE A 136 -15.25 23.59 -19.99
N GLY A 137 -15.86 24.74 -20.25
CA GLY A 137 -15.58 25.54 -21.43
C GLY A 137 -16.61 25.37 -22.54
N VAL A 138 -17.20 24.17 -22.70
CA VAL A 138 -18.15 23.92 -23.79
C VAL A 138 -19.50 24.63 -23.52
N PRO A 139 -20.17 24.44 -22.36
CA PRO A 139 -21.43 25.15 -22.08
C PRO A 139 -21.26 26.67 -22.02
N GLU A 140 -20.16 27.16 -21.43
CA GLU A 140 -19.89 28.59 -21.31
C GLU A 140 -19.64 29.26 -22.67
N MET A 141 -18.97 28.55 -23.58
CA MET A 141 -18.67 29.06 -24.92
C MET A 141 -19.87 28.94 -25.87
N ASP A 142 -20.69 27.88 -25.77
CA ASP A 142 -21.95 27.79 -26.53
C ASP A 142 -22.85 29.01 -26.24
N ARG A 143 -22.94 29.41 -24.97
CA ARG A 143 -23.68 30.62 -24.57
C ARG A 143 -23.13 31.89 -25.21
N TYR A 144 -21.81 32.00 -25.38
CA TYR A 144 -21.18 33.13 -26.08
C TYR A 144 -21.53 33.10 -27.57
N LEU A 145 -21.29 31.97 -28.22
CA LEU A 145 -21.43 31.82 -29.66
C LEU A 145 -22.89 31.96 -30.13
N ARG A 146 -23.88 31.54 -29.34
CA ARG A 146 -25.31 31.83 -29.60
C ARG A 146 -25.65 33.31 -29.53
N LYS A 147 -24.99 34.07 -28.64
CA LYS A 147 -25.18 35.52 -28.56
C LYS A 147 -24.43 36.23 -29.69
N GLU A 148 -23.27 35.72 -30.08
CA GLU A 148 -22.47 36.24 -31.21
C GLU A 148 -23.28 36.26 -32.51
N THR A 149 -24.12 35.24 -32.76
CA THR A 149 -24.94 35.15 -33.98
C THR A 149 -26.20 36.03 -33.99
N ILE A 150 -26.73 36.36 -32.80
CA ILE A 150 -27.95 37.20 -32.66
C ILE A 150 -27.61 38.70 -32.71
N ILE A 151 -26.38 39.04 -32.32
CA ILE A 151 -25.97 40.41 -32.07
C ILE A 151 -25.25 40.99 -33.31
N ASP A 152 -25.95 41.84 -34.06
CA ASP A 152 -25.39 42.70 -35.12
C ASP A 152 -24.76 43.98 -34.49
N LYS A 153 -23.76 43.80 -33.61
CA LYS A 153 -23.09 44.92 -32.89
C LYS A 153 -21.61 45.03 -33.22
N ASP A 154 -21.10 46.21 -32.88
CA ASP A 154 -19.69 46.62 -32.90
C ASP A 154 -18.77 45.65 -32.14
N ASP A 155 -17.49 45.65 -32.53
CA ASP A 155 -16.49 44.70 -32.04
C ASP A 155 -16.29 44.75 -30.52
N GLU A 156 -16.51 45.90 -29.87
CA GLU A 156 -16.38 46.05 -28.42
C GLU A 156 -17.49 45.30 -27.65
N SER A 157 -18.72 45.30 -28.18
CA SER A 157 -19.81 44.50 -27.60
C SER A 157 -19.50 43.00 -27.63
N LYS A 158 -18.94 42.49 -28.74
CA LYS A 158 -18.57 41.07 -28.88
C LYS A 158 -17.46 40.70 -27.90
N LYS A 159 -16.46 41.56 -27.76
CA LYS A 159 -15.33 41.41 -26.84
C LYS A 159 -15.77 41.35 -25.37
N MET A 160 -16.74 42.18 -24.95
CA MET A 160 -17.28 42.13 -23.58
C MET A 160 -17.97 40.80 -23.26
N ILE A 161 -18.78 40.28 -24.19
CA ILE A 161 -19.49 39.00 -23.95
C ILE A 161 -18.50 37.84 -23.95
N LEU A 162 -17.48 37.86 -24.82
CA LEU A 162 -16.40 36.87 -24.80
C LEU A 162 -15.66 36.88 -23.46
N GLN A 163 -15.27 38.06 -22.96
CA GLN A 163 -14.62 38.21 -21.66
C GLN A 163 -15.49 37.67 -20.52
N SER A 164 -16.80 37.93 -20.55
CA SER A 164 -17.73 37.38 -19.57
C SER A 164 -17.78 35.84 -19.60
N SER A 165 -17.81 35.24 -20.79
CA SER A 165 -17.77 33.77 -20.92
C SER A 165 -16.44 33.19 -20.44
N ILE A 166 -15.31 33.83 -20.73
CA ILE A 166 -13.98 33.42 -20.23
C ILE A 166 -13.95 33.46 -18.70
N ALA A 167 -14.46 34.53 -18.09
CA ALA A 167 -14.55 34.64 -16.64
C ALA A 167 -15.43 33.54 -16.03
N ASN A 168 -16.53 33.16 -16.69
CA ASN A 168 -17.35 32.03 -16.26
C ASN A 168 -16.58 30.72 -16.32
N ILE A 169 -15.77 30.45 -17.36
CA ILE A 169 -14.91 29.26 -17.43
C ILE A 169 -13.95 29.21 -16.24
N MET A 170 -13.31 30.34 -15.91
CA MET A 170 -12.39 30.45 -14.77
C MET A 170 -13.08 30.18 -13.42
N CYS A 171 -14.33 30.62 -13.26
CA CYS A 171 -15.14 30.39 -12.06
C CYS A 171 -15.68 28.95 -11.98
N SER A 172 -16.14 28.39 -13.10
CA SER A 172 -16.68 27.03 -13.19
C SER A 172 -15.60 25.95 -13.05
N THR A 173 -14.35 26.26 -13.39
CA THR A 173 -13.25 25.28 -13.30
C THR A 173 -13.01 24.87 -11.84
N PRO A 174 -13.17 23.58 -11.47
CA PRO A 174 -12.93 23.11 -10.13
C PRO A 174 -11.49 23.39 -9.72
N LYS A 175 -11.34 24.35 -8.81
CA LYS A 175 -10.07 24.68 -8.16
C LYS A 175 -9.95 23.86 -6.89
N MET A 176 -10.08 22.54 -6.99
CA MET A 176 -10.01 21.66 -5.81
C MET A 176 -8.62 21.08 -5.62
N ASN A 177 -7.97 21.42 -4.51
CA ASN A 177 -6.87 20.62 -3.94
C ASN A 177 -7.35 19.49 -3.03
N THR A 178 -8.63 19.48 -2.67
CA THR A 178 -9.19 18.63 -1.63
C THR A 178 -9.99 17.49 -2.23
N PHE A 179 -9.32 16.47 -2.77
CA PHE A 179 -10.03 15.22 -3.12
C PHE A 179 -9.22 13.93 -2.94
N ILE A 180 -8.50 13.85 -1.84
CA ILE A 180 -8.50 12.63 -1.05
C ILE A 180 -8.96 13.04 0.35
N ASN A 181 -10.08 12.48 0.80
CA ASN A 181 -10.35 12.45 2.22
C ASN A 181 -9.17 11.68 2.83
N ASN A 182 -8.16 12.37 3.38
CA ASN A 182 -6.93 11.75 3.89
C ASN A 182 -7.27 10.56 4.80
N ASN A 183 -8.42 10.61 5.48
CA ASN A 183 -8.95 9.54 6.32
C ASN A 183 -9.27 8.20 5.61
N LYS A 184 -9.46 8.15 4.28
CA LYS A 184 -9.74 6.90 3.55
C LYS A 184 -8.47 6.16 3.09
N PHE A 185 -7.35 6.86 2.91
CA PHE A 185 -6.04 6.26 2.62
C PHE A 185 -5.10 6.27 3.85
N ASN A 186 -5.54 6.83 4.98
CA ASN A 186 -4.81 6.77 6.25
C ASN A 186 -5.10 5.43 6.94
N LYS A 187 -4.79 4.32 6.26
CA LYS A 187 -4.73 3.03 6.95
C LYS A 187 -3.67 3.13 8.03
N LYS A 188 -4.01 2.67 9.24
CA LYS A 188 -3.06 2.64 10.35
C LYS A 188 -1.82 1.86 9.89
N LYS A 189 -0.63 2.42 10.11
CA LYS A 189 0.63 1.80 9.69
C LYS A 189 0.96 0.65 10.61
N VAL A 190 1.35 -0.50 10.04
CA VAL A 190 1.84 -1.65 10.81
C VAL A 190 3.13 -2.12 10.18
N VAL A 191 4.17 -2.32 11.00
CA VAL A 191 5.47 -2.81 10.55
C VAL A 191 5.65 -4.23 11.03
N PHE A 192 6.01 -5.13 10.11
CA PHE A 192 6.37 -6.51 10.40
C PHE A 192 7.88 -6.67 10.19
N ILE A 193 8.56 -7.27 11.15
CA ILE A 193 9.97 -7.63 11.03
C ILE A 193 10.05 -9.15 10.98
N MET A 194 10.53 -9.67 9.85
CA MET A 194 10.55 -11.10 9.54
C MET A 194 11.96 -11.55 9.14
N GLY A 195 12.24 -12.84 9.29
CA GLY A 195 13.56 -13.42 9.01
C GLY A 195 13.86 -14.64 9.89
N ALA A 196 14.89 -15.40 9.53
CA ALA A 196 15.28 -16.63 10.23
C ALA A 196 15.71 -16.39 11.69
N ILE A 197 15.76 -17.46 12.51
CA ILE A 197 16.29 -17.40 13.88
C ILE A 197 17.77 -16.96 13.80
N GLY A 198 18.21 -16.03 14.66
CA GLY A 198 19.60 -15.54 14.67
C GLY A 198 19.92 -14.42 13.68
N THR A 199 18.95 -13.93 12.89
CA THR A 199 19.17 -12.80 11.96
C THR A 199 19.24 -11.43 12.64
N GLY A 200 18.80 -11.31 13.90
CA GLY A 200 18.87 -10.06 14.66
C GLY A 200 17.57 -9.25 14.74
N LYS A 201 16.41 -9.86 14.43
CA LYS A 201 15.09 -9.22 14.46
C LYS A 201 14.79 -8.46 15.75
N SER A 202 15.06 -9.06 16.91
CA SER A 202 14.74 -8.47 18.21
C SER A 202 15.51 -7.15 18.43
N ARG A 203 16.80 -7.13 18.10
CA ARG A 203 17.62 -5.91 18.15
C ARG A 203 17.07 -4.82 17.22
N LEU A 204 16.79 -5.16 15.97
CA LEU A 204 16.22 -4.20 15.01
C LEU A 204 14.86 -3.66 15.48
N SER A 205 14.03 -4.51 16.08
CA SER A 205 12.71 -4.10 16.59
C SER A 205 12.81 -3.07 17.71
N VAL A 206 13.78 -3.23 18.63
CA VAL A 206 14.04 -2.27 19.71
C VAL A 206 14.59 -0.96 19.15
N ASP A 207 15.57 -1.02 18.25
CA ASP A 207 16.16 0.18 17.63
C ASP A 207 15.08 1.02 16.92
N LEU A 208 14.19 0.37 16.16
CA LEU A 208 13.06 1.03 15.50
C LEU A 208 12.03 1.58 16.49
N ALA A 209 11.64 0.79 17.49
CA ALA A 209 10.65 1.21 18.48
C ALA A 209 11.14 2.40 19.31
N SER A 210 12.40 2.41 19.72
CA SER A 210 13.03 3.55 20.41
C SER A 210 13.04 4.81 19.57
N HIS A 211 13.32 4.70 18.26
CA HIS A 211 13.36 5.86 17.36
C HIS A 211 11.97 6.43 17.05
N PHE A 212 10.96 5.57 16.88
CA PHE A 212 9.60 5.95 16.46
C PHE A 212 8.59 6.01 17.61
N GLN A 213 9.03 5.90 18.87
CA GLN A 213 8.16 5.79 20.05
C GLN A 213 7.13 4.65 19.91
N GLY A 214 7.57 3.55 19.29
CA GLY A 214 6.76 2.37 19.04
C GLY A 214 6.77 1.40 20.21
N GLU A 215 5.84 0.45 20.16
CA GLU A 215 5.79 -0.70 21.07
C GLU A 215 5.81 -1.99 20.25
N ILE A 216 6.33 -3.06 20.84
CA ILE A 216 6.59 -4.30 20.12
C ILE A 216 5.55 -5.35 20.51
N ILE A 217 4.98 -6.03 19.52
CA ILE A 217 4.14 -7.21 19.72
C ILE A 217 4.94 -8.42 19.27
N ASN A 218 5.24 -9.34 20.19
CA ASN A 218 5.93 -10.58 19.87
C ASN A 218 5.00 -11.51 19.07
N SER A 219 5.56 -12.17 18.04
CA SER A 219 4.88 -13.16 17.21
C SER A 219 5.58 -14.52 17.22
N ASP A 220 6.62 -14.70 18.04
CA ASP A 220 7.26 -15.99 18.25
C ASP A 220 6.46 -16.80 19.28
N LYS A 221 5.81 -17.87 18.81
CA LYS A 221 4.97 -18.75 19.63
C LYS A 221 5.72 -19.39 20.79
N MET A 222 7.05 -19.57 20.68
CA MET A 222 7.85 -20.20 21.72
C MET A 222 8.19 -19.24 22.85
N GLN A 223 8.33 -17.95 22.54
CA GLN A 223 8.68 -16.95 23.55
C GLN A 223 7.54 -16.64 24.51
N ILE A 224 6.29 -17.01 24.20
CA ILE A 224 5.10 -16.65 24.99
C ILE A 224 5.02 -17.35 26.36
N TYR A 225 5.69 -18.49 26.51
CA TYR A 225 5.66 -19.30 27.73
C TYR A 225 6.44 -18.60 28.86
N LYS A 226 6.07 -18.84 30.12
CA LYS A 226 6.81 -18.33 31.29
C LYS A 226 7.95 -19.29 31.61
N GLY A 227 9.15 -18.78 31.93
CA GLY A 227 10.36 -19.62 32.07
C GLY A 227 11.00 -19.93 30.72
N LEU A 228 12.15 -20.62 30.70
CA LEU A 228 12.88 -20.98 29.48
C LEU A 228 13.38 -19.76 28.68
N GLU A 229 13.70 -18.65 29.36
CA GLU A 229 14.15 -17.40 28.75
C GLU A 229 15.36 -17.62 27.85
N ILE A 230 16.29 -18.47 28.26
CA ILE A 230 17.54 -18.75 27.56
C ILE A 230 17.28 -19.62 26.33
N VAL A 231 16.60 -20.75 26.52
CA VAL A 231 16.25 -21.69 25.45
C VAL A 231 15.48 -20.98 24.34
N THR A 232 14.42 -20.25 24.70
CA THR A 232 13.57 -19.52 23.76
C THR A 232 14.15 -18.17 23.30
N ASN A 233 15.33 -17.78 23.82
CA ASN A 233 16.03 -16.53 23.53
C ASN A 233 15.12 -15.32 23.63
N LYS A 234 14.38 -15.26 24.74
CA LYS A 234 13.60 -14.08 25.06
C LYS A 234 14.54 -12.91 25.27
N ILE A 235 14.15 -11.79 24.68
CA ILE A 235 14.89 -10.54 24.85
C ILE A 235 14.92 -10.16 26.34
N THR A 236 16.12 -9.93 26.85
CA THR A 236 16.36 -9.61 28.26
C THR A 236 15.87 -8.20 28.61
N TYR A 237 15.68 -7.91 29.90
CA TYR A 237 15.27 -6.58 30.34
C TYR A 237 16.23 -5.47 29.87
N ILE A 238 17.54 -5.75 29.87
CA ILE A 238 18.57 -4.80 29.44
C ILE A 238 18.46 -4.54 27.93
N GLU A 239 18.30 -5.59 27.12
CA GLU A 239 18.18 -5.47 25.66
C GLU A 239 16.90 -4.77 25.22
N LYS A 240 15.83 -4.80 26.02
CA LYS A 240 14.59 -4.07 25.70
C LYS A 240 14.77 -2.56 25.69
N GLN A 241 15.80 -2.02 26.36
CA GLN A 241 16.07 -0.58 26.44
C GLN A 241 14.85 0.28 26.84
N GLY A 242 13.97 -0.25 27.69
CA GLY A 242 12.74 0.41 28.12
C GLY A 242 11.56 0.33 27.14
N VAL A 243 11.73 -0.26 25.94
CA VAL A 243 10.64 -0.48 24.99
C VAL A 243 9.65 -1.52 25.52
N ARG A 244 8.36 -1.18 25.51
CA ARG A 244 7.28 -2.10 25.92
C ARG A 244 7.13 -3.23 24.91
N HIS A 245 7.05 -4.46 25.42
CA HIS A 245 6.86 -5.69 24.66
C HIS A 245 5.59 -6.41 25.12
N TYR A 246 4.68 -6.67 24.19
CA TYR A 246 3.46 -7.46 24.38
C TYR A 246 3.66 -8.90 23.87
N LEU A 247 2.90 -9.85 24.41
CA LEU A 247 2.94 -11.28 24.04
C LEU A 247 4.32 -11.96 24.20
N LEU A 248 5.17 -11.41 25.06
CA LEU A 248 6.48 -12.00 25.40
C LEU A 248 6.40 -12.93 26.61
N VAL A 249 5.40 -12.79 27.48
CA VAL A 249 5.06 -13.76 28.55
C VAL A 249 3.56 -13.62 28.82
N ILE A 250 2.80 -14.71 28.80
CA ILE A 250 1.43 -14.72 29.34
C ILE A 250 1.46 -15.30 30.76
N VAL A 251 0.99 -14.52 31.74
CA VAL A 251 0.79 -14.98 33.11
C VAL A 251 -0.60 -15.60 33.20
N GLY A 252 -0.66 -16.93 33.41
CA GLY A 252 -1.80 -17.68 33.97
C GLY A 252 -3.21 -17.34 33.48
N GLY A 253 -3.76 -18.18 32.61
CA GLY A 253 -5.19 -18.20 32.26
C GLY A 253 -5.47 -19.17 31.13
N SER A 254 -6.47 -20.03 31.31
CA SER A 254 -6.91 -21.12 30.43
C SER A 254 -6.76 -20.86 28.92
N ASN A 255 -5.98 -21.73 28.27
CA ASN A 255 -5.69 -21.77 26.83
C ASN A 255 -6.88 -22.23 25.97
N SER A 256 -7.96 -21.45 25.87
CA SER A 256 -9.08 -21.80 24.97
C SER A 256 -9.38 -20.78 23.88
N HIS A 257 -8.63 -19.67 23.77
CA HIS A 257 -8.96 -18.59 22.82
C HIS A 257 -7.87 -18.23 21.81
N ILE A 258 -6.67 -18.83 21.86
CA ILE A 258 -5.57 -18.48 20.95
C ILE A 258 -5.43 -19.45 19.75
N GLU A 259 -6.08 -20.63 19.77
CA GLU A 259 -5.99 -21.62 18.68
C GLU A 259 -7.00 -21.43 17.52
N LYS A 260 -7.66 -20.27 17.39
CA LYS A 260 -8.73 -20.06 16.37
C LYS A 260 -8.51 -18.90 15.39
N LEU A 261 -7.28 -18.62 15.00
CA LEU A 261 -7.00 -17.65 13.92
C LEU A 261 -6.15 -18.26 12.79
N VAL A 262 -6.68 -19.31 12.19
CA VAL A 262 -6.22 -19.93 10.93
C VAL A 262 -7.55 -20.28 10.24
N GLU A 263 -8.02 -19.65 9.16
CA GLU A 263 -7.37 -19.48 7.85
C GLU A 263 -7.74 -18.18 7.10
N ASP A 264 -8.48 -17.22 7.66
CA ASP A 264 -8.94 -16.02 6.91
C ASP A 264 -8.69 -14.59 7.51
N PRO A 265 -7.76 -14.35 8.47
CA PRO A 265 -7.53 -12.99 9.01
C PRO A 265 -6.46 -12.17 8.26
N VAL A 266 -5.53 -12.81 7.54
CA VAL A 266 -4.46 -12.09 6.79
C VAL A 266 -5.06 -11.22 5.68
N PHE A 267 -6.13 -11.70 5.06
CA PHE A 267 -6.87 -11.04 3.98
C PHE A 267 -7.52 -9.72 4.44
N MET A 268 -8.19 -9.73 5.59
CA MET A 268 -8.80 -8.52 6.19
C MET A 268 -7.75 -7.56 6.78
N PHE A 269 -6.60 -8.07 7.23
CA PHE A 269 -5.55 -7.25 7.83
C PHE A 269 -4.92 -6.27 6.82
N LYS A 270 -4.59 -6.74 5.60
CA LYS A 270 -4.09 -5.87 4.52
C LYS A 270 -5.11 -4.82 4.07
N TYR A 271 -6.41 -5.08 4.26
CA TYR A 271 -7.46 -4.11 3.93
C TYR A 271 -7.58 -2.99 4.95
N LYS A 272 -7.24 -3.24 6.23
CA LYS A 272 -7.38 -2.27 7.33
C LYS A 272 -6.09 -1.48 7.62
N TYR A 273 -4.93 -2.07 7.36
CA TYR A 273 -3.63 -1.51 7.71
C TYR A 273 -2.73 -1.34 6.48
N ASP A 274 -1.90 -0.30 6.50
CA ASP A 274 -0.81 -0.13 5.54
C ASP A 274 0.41 -0.83 6.12
N THR A 275 0.75 -1.98 5.54
CA THR A 275 1.74 -2.90 6.11
C THR A 275 3.10 -2.72 5.44
N CYS A 276 4.15 -2.55 6.23
CA CYS A 276 5.54 -2.59 5.79
C CYS A 276 6.18 -3.88 6.29
N PHE A 277 6.82 -4.65 5.41
CA PHE A 277 7.55 -5.87 5.78
C PHE A 277 9.05 -5.61 5.66
N ILE A 278 9.78 -5.75 6.77
CA ILE A 278 11.23 -5.71 6.80
C ILE A 278 11.72 -7.15 6.89
N LEU A 279 12.28 -7.65 5.79
CA LEU A 279 12.88 -8.98 5.73
C LEU A 279 14.37 -8.87 6.03
N ILE A 280 14.80 -9.49 7.13
CA ILE A 280 16.22 -9.58 7.49
C ILE A 280 16.75 -10.91 6.97
N ASP A 281 17.60 -10.81 5.96
CA ASP A 281 18.36 -11.92 5.43
C ASP A 281 19.83 -11.84 5.87
N VAL A 282 20.44 -12.98 6.13
CA VAL A 282 21.82 -13.12 6.59
C VAL A 282 22.40 -14.34 5.89
N GLU A 283 23.63 -14.21 5.37
CA GLU A 283 24.34 -15.31 4.73
C GLU A 283 24.31 -16.58 5.61
N GLN A 284 23.99 -17.72 5.00
CA GLN A 284 23.81 -18.99 5.72
C GLN A 284 25.01 -19.36 6.60
N SER A 285 26.23 -19.08 6.16
CA SER A 285 27.45 -19.36 6.93
C SER A 285 27.56 -18.51 8.21
N VAL A 286 27.06 -17.28 8.18
CA VAL A 286 26.99 -16.39 9.34
C VAL A 286 25.83 -16.81 10.24
N LEU A 287 24.71 -17.22 9.65
CA LEU A 287 23.56 -17.73 10.40
C LEU A 287 23.93 -18.97 11.20
N ASN A 288 24.56 -19.95 10.56
CA ASN A 288 25.02 -21.19 11.21
C ASN A 288 25.94 -20.87 12.39
N ARG A 289 26.97 -20.04 12.19
CA ARG A 289 27.88 -19.61 13.28
C ARG A 289 27.15 -18.96 14.45
N ARG A 290 26.10 -18.19 14.20
CA ARG A 290 25.30 -17.55 15.26
C ARG A 290 24.41 -18.55 15.99
N VAL A 291 23.86 -19.53 15.26
CA VAL A 291 23.08 -20.62 15.85
C VAL A 291 23.99 -21.50 16.71
N ASP A 292 25.18 -21.88 16.22
CA ASP A 292 26.15 -22.69 16.95
C ASP A 292 26.58 -21.99 18.25
N LYS A 293 27.01 -20.73 18.17
CA LYS A 293 27.37 -19.93 19.36
C LYS A 293 26.24 -19.86 20.37
N ARG A 294 24.99 -19.82 19.90
CA ARG A 294 23.82 -19.82 20.77
C ARG A 294 23.60 -21.17 21.44
N VAL A 295 23.81 -22.27 20.74
CA VAL A 295 23.78 -23.61 21.36
C VAL A 295 24.83 -23.67 22.48
N ASP A 296 26.03 -23.17 22.24
CA ASP A 296 27.07 -23.10 23.27
C ASP A 296 26.62 -22.24 24.48
N GLU A 297 25.99 -21.08 24.25
CA GLU A 297 25.46 -20.22 25.32
C GLU A 297 24.35 -20.93 26.12
N ILE A 298 23.45 -21.64 25.45
CA ILE A 298 22.38 -22.44 26.06
C ILE A 298 22.97 -23.51 26.97
N VAL A 299 23.98 -24.23 26.50
CA VAL A 299 24.66 -25.28 27.28
C VAL A 299 25.41 -24.68 28.47
N ASN A 300 26.21 -23.64 28.25
CA ASN A 300 27.01 -22.99 29.29
C ASN A 300 26.18 -22.30 30.37
N ALA A 301 24.95 -21.88 30.05
CA ALA A 301 24.04 -21.27 31.01
C ALA A 301 23.34 -22.28 31.94
N GLY A 302 23.61 -23.58 31.82
CA GLY A 302 23.06 -24.60 32.72
C GLY A 302 21.60 -24.97 32.45
N ASN A 303 21.13 -24.84 31.20
CA ASN A 303 19.73 -25.08 30.82
C ASN A 303 19.19 -26.49 31.09
N VAL A 304 20.05 -27.44 31.47
CA VAL A 304 19.61 -28.77 31.92
C VAL A 304 18.60 -28.61 33.07
N ASP A 305 18.80 -27.66 33.99
CA ASP A 305 17.90 -27.48 35.14
C ASP A 305 16.56 -26.82 34.77
N ASP A 306 16.57 -25.86 33.84
CA ASP A 306 15.37 -25.21 33.31
C ASP A 306 14.49 -26.18 32.49
N VAL A 307 15.13 -27.06 31.72
CA VAL A 307 14.45 -28.14 30.98
C VAL A 307 14.00 -29.26 31.93
N ARG A 308 14.81 -29.64 32.93
CA ARG A 308 14.43 -30.58 34.01
C ARG A 308 13.19 -30.13 34.77
N LEU A 309 13.12 -28.85 35.15
CA LEU A 309 11.97 -28.29 35.87
C LEU A 309 10.66 -28.35 35.09
N ASN A 310 10.75 -28.41 33.75
CA ASN A 310 9.60 -28.51 32.85
C ASN A 310 9.49 -29.89 32.17
N PHE A 311 10.27 -30.87 32.65
CA PHE A 311 10.27 -32.22 32.12
C PHE A 311 8.95 -32.91 32.43
N ILE A 312 8.27 -33.40 31.39
CA ILE A 312 7.03 -34.16 31.51
C ILE A 312 7.31 -35.53 30.88
N PRO A 313 7.36 -36.62 31.66
CA PRO A 313 7.46 -37.98 31.12
C PRO A 313 6.33 -38.23 30.12
N ASP A 314 6.65 -38.85 28.97
CA ASP A 314 5.70 -39.22 27.91
C ASP A 314 4.92 -38.04 27.29
N ALA A 315 5.57 -36.88 27.26
CA ALA A 315 5.21 -35.68 26.53
C ALA A 315 4.77 -35.90 25.06
N ASP A 316 3.68 -35.23 24.63
CA ASP A 316 3.28 -35.10 23.22
C ASP A 316 4.08 -33.99 22.51
N TYR A 317 5.23 -34.38 21.93
CA TYR A 317 6.14 -33.49 21.19
C TYR A 317 5.53 -32.75 20.00
N THR A 318 4.28 -33.08 19.63
CA THR A 318 3.55 -32.32 18.61
C THR A 318 2.89 -31.06 19.15
N LYS A 319 3.01 -30.73 20.46
CA LYS A 319 2.30 -29.59 21.07
C LYS A 319 3.15 -28.78 22.05
N GLY A 320 2.80 -27.49 22.14
CA GLY A 320 3.29 -26.59 23.18
C GLY A 320 4.81 -26.41 23.21
N ILE A 321 5.36 -26.30 24.42
CA ILE A 321 6.80 -26.11 24.68
C ILE A 321 7.63 -27.26 24.10
N GLN A 322 7.08 -28.48 24.03
CA GLN A 322 7.79 -29.68 23.59
C GLN A 322 8.20 -29.65 22.11
N GLN A 323 7.64 -28.72 21.32
CA GLN A 323 8.06 -28.47 19.94
C GLN A 323 9.40 -27.70 19.82
N PHE A 324 10.00 -27.28 20.94
CA PHE A 324 11.22 -26.50 20.91
C PHE A 324 12.44 -27.34 20.53
N ILE A 325 13.28 -26.80 19.65
CA ILE A 325 14.51 -27.45 19.16
C ILE A 325 15.49 -27.63 20.33
N GLY A 326 15.92 -28.86 20.60
CA GLY A 326 16.81 -29.20 21.73
C GLY A 326 16.10 -29.81 22.93
N ILE A 327 14.77 -29.68 23.06
CA ILE A 327 14.03 -30.30 24.18
C ILE A 327 13.93 -31.82 24.00
N PHE A 328 13.75 -32.30 22.77
CA PHE A 328 13.70 -33.74 22.51
C PHE A 328 15.05 -34.41 22.80
N GLU A 329 16.14 -33.79 22.37
CA GLU A 329 17.50 -34.27 22.60
C GLU A 329 17.86 -34.25 24.09
N MET A 330 17.43 -33.22 24.83
CA MET A 330 17.58 -33.16 26.28
C MET A 330 16.68 -34.15 27.02
N ASP A 331 15.47 -34.46 26.52
CA ASP A 331 14.61 -35.51 27.09
C ASP A 331 15.30 -36.88 27.05
N ILE A 332 15.97 -37.21 25.94
CA ILE A 332 16.77 -38.44 25.83
C ILE A 332 17.87 -38.46 26.90
N TYR A 333 18.63 -37.37 27.02
CA TYR A 333 19.68 -37.23 28.05
C TYR A 333 19.11 -37.42 29.47
N LEU A 334 17.99 -36.77 29.79
CA LEU A 334 17.39 -36.83 31.13
C LEU A 334 16.81 -38.20 31.45
N ARG A 335 16.21 -38.90 30.47
CA ARG A 335 15.74 -40.29 30.64
C ARG A 335 16.91 -41.25 30.90
N GLU A 336 18.02 -41.07 30.18
CA GLU A 336 19.22 -41.88 30.41
C GLU A 336 19.82 -41.60 31.78
N GLU A 337 19.85 -40.33 32.21
CA GLU A 337 20.34 -39.93 33.54
C GLU A 337 19.49 -40.48 34.69
N THR A 338 18.16 -40.50 34.57
CA THR A 338 17.26 -41.11 35.57
C THR A 338 17.36 -42.65 35.64
N ASN A 339 17.95 -43.29 34.64
CA ASN A 339 18.18 -44.74 34.58
C ASN A 339 19.61 -45.15 35.00
N ILE A 340 20.43 -44.22 35.49
CA ILE A 340 21.76 -44.53 36.03
C ILE A 340 21.61 -44.78 37.54
N ASP A 341 21.81 -46.03 37.95
CA ASP A 341 22.01 -46.39 39.36
C ASP A 341 23.16 -45.57 39.97
N GLU A 342 22.97 -45.04 41.18
CA GLU A 342 23.91 -44.12 41.86
C GLU A 342 25.35 -44.65 42.00
N ASP A 343 25.58 -45.96 41.82
CA ASP A 343 26.86 -46.64 42.01
C ASP A 343 27.73 -46.81 40.74
N ASP A 344 27.24 -46.52 39.53
CA ASP A 344 28.00 -46.76 38.29
C ASP A 344 28.78 -45.52 37.80
N VAL A 345 29.94 -45.30 38.41
CA VAL A 345 30.89 -44.19 38.12
C VAL A 345 31.36 -44.18 36.65
N SER A 346 31.24 -45.30 35.92
CA SER A 346 31.74 -45.43 34.54
C SER A 346 30.88 -44.70 33.50
N LYS A 347 29.58 -44.50 33.75
CA LYS A 347 28.67 -43.84 32.80
C LYS A 347 28.68 -42.31 32.87
N LYS A 348 29.16 -41.73 33.98
CA LYS A 348 29.25 -40.26 34.16
C LYS A 348 30.21 -39.58 33.17
N THR A 349 31.21 -40.29 32.66
CA THR A 349 32.21 -39.73 31.73
C THR A 349 31.70 -39.62 30.28
N ILE A 350 30.60 -40.29 29.94
CA ILE A 350 30.04 -40.27 28.58
C ILE A 350 29.08 -39.08 28.37
N LEU A 351 28.64 -38.45 29.46
CA LEU A 351 27.61 -37.39 29.49
C LEU A 351 28.18 -35.97 29.73
N GLN A 352 29.49 -35.81 29.91
CA GLN A 352 30.21 -34.52 29.90
C GLN A 352 30.70 -34.19 28.50
#